data_AF-A0A7S1B5R9-F1
#
_entry.id   AF-A0A7S1B5R9-F1
#
_cell.length_a   1.000
_cell.length_b   1.000
_cell.length_c   1.000
_cell.angle_alpha   90.00
_cell.angle_beta   90.00
_cell.angle_gamma   90.00
#
_symmetry.space_group_name_H-M   'P 1'
#
loop_
_entity.id
_entity.type
_entity.pdbx_description
1 polymer ?
#
loop_
_entity_poly.entity_id
_entity_poly.type
_entity_poly.pdbx_seq_one_letter_code
_entity_poly.pdbx_strand_id
1 'polypeptide(L)'
;MGPAVVKADMSDPSIQNFFDLKGAVIVEARRQDINGQCTKKDQSCKGSEIRDSRYNDMKASMYLLGNAFRINQTKAPDNLPTVKAAKAFFKEMDKMEKNIKKKKTKDLDSVKLYTNALDILDTYLDLVELPPTDSGNYDQEFDTKVGRFSRIT
;
A
#
# COMPACT_ATOMS: atom_id res chain seq x y z
N MET A 1 8.16 -10.67 3.36
CA MET A 1 6.75 -10.52 3.77
C MET A 1 5.96 -11.82 3.63
N GLY A 2 5.75 -12.36 2.42
CA GLY A 2 4.90 -13.56 2.20
C GLY A 2 5.15 -14.76 3.14
N PRO A 3 6.40 -15.23 3.31
CA PRO A 3 6.69 -16.36 4.20
C PRO A 3 6.34 -16.11 5.68
N ALA A 4 6.49 -14.87 6.16
CA ALA A 4 6.17 -14.49 7.53
C ALA A 4 4.65 -14.40 7.75
N VAL A 5 3.93 -13.88 6.75
CA VAL A 5 2.47 -13.80 6.78
C VAL A 5 1.85 -15.19 6.80
N VAL A 6 2.32 -16.12 5.96
CA VAL A 6 1.84 -17.51 5.93
C VAL A 6 2.09 -18.24 7.26
N LYS A 7 3.20 -17.92 7.95
CA LYS A 7 3.51 -18.41 9.30
C LYS A 7 2.69 -17.73 10.42
N ALA A 8 1.81 -16.80 10.07
CA ALA A 8 1.04 -15.96 10.99
C ALA A 8 1.92 -15.16 11.98
N ASP A 9 3.17 -14.88 11.63
CA ASP A 9 4.11 -14.10 12.43
C ASP A 9 4.06 -12.63 11.98
N MET A 10 3.06 -11.91 12.48
CA MET A 10 2.87 -10.49 12.16
C MET A 10 3.91 -9.57 12.82
N SER A 11 4.72 -10.09 13.76
CA SER A 11 5.83 -9.36 14.37
C SER A 11 7.10 -9.36 13.54
N ASP A 12 7.15 -10.16 12.47
CA ASP A 12 8.33 -10.26 11.61
C ASP A 12 8.78 -8.88 11.09
N PRO A 13 10.09 -8.57 11.14
CA PRO A 13 10.62 -7.28 10.70
C PRO A 13 10.23 -6.93 9.26
N SER A 14 10.07 -7.91 8.36
CA SER A 14 9.70 -7.63 6.97
C SER A 14 8.27 -7.11 6.83
N ILE A 15 7.34 -7.54 7.70
CA ILE A 15 5.96 -7.03 7.74
C ILE A 15 5.94 -5.65 8.41
N GLN A 16 6.64 -5.52 9.53
CA GLN A 16 6.72 -4.26 10.28
C GLN A 16 7.34 -3.13 9.44
N ASN A 17 8.41 -3.42 8.68
CA ASN A 17 9.08 -2.47 7.80
C ASN A 17 8.24 -2.15 6.55
N PHE A 18 7.37 -3.06 6.09
CA PHE A 18 6.52 -2.80 4.94
C PHE A 18 5.43 -1.78 5.25
N PHE A 19 4.77 -1.92 6.40
CA PHE A 19 3.77 -0.97 6.87
C PHE A 19 4.36 0.24 7.61
N ASP A 20 5.66 0.17 7.94
CA ASP A 20 6.43 1.15 8.67
C ASP A 20 5.62 1.95 9.71
N LEU A 21 5.07 1.23 10.70
CA LEU A 21 4.16 1.80 11.69
C LEU A 21 4.80 2.96 12.50
N LYS A 22 6.14 3.09 12.46
CA LYS A 22 6.94 4.10 13.15
C LYS A 22 7.71 5.01 12.19
N GLY A 23 7.43 4.96 10.90
CA GLY A 23 8.14 5.69 9.85
C GLY A 23 8.03 7.20 9.92
N ALA A 24 8.70 7.87 8.98
CA ALA A 24 8.76 9.32 8.89
C ALA A 24 7.35 9.93 8.78
N VAL A 25 7.07 10.97 9.57
CA VAL A 25 5.82 11.72 9.46
C VAL A 25 5.94 12.69 8.28
N ILE A 26 5.13 12.49 7.24
CA ILE A 26 5.11 13.37 6.07
C ILE A 26 4.21 14.57 6.33
N VAL A 27 3.06 14.32 6.97
CA VAL A 27 2.09 15.36 7.29
C VAL A 27 1.81 15.31 8.78
N GLU A 28 2.27 16.35 9.47
CA GLU A 28 1.97 16.54 10.88
C GLU A 28 0.46 16.68 11.08
N ALA A 29 -0.02 16.02 12.12
CA ALA A 29 -1.42 16.08 12.49
C ALA A 29 -1.82 17.52 12.82
N ARG A 30 -2.72 18.10 12.02
CA ARG A 30 -3.36 19.38 12.38
C ARG A 30 -4.13 19.22 13.68
N ARG A 31 -4.12 20.26 14.50
CA ARG A 31 -4.93 20.32 15.71
C ARG A 31 -6.40 20.21 15.30
N GLN A 32 -7.12 19.29 15.94
CA GLN A 32 -8.56 19.10 15.76
C GLN A 32 -9.26 19.60 17.02
N ASP A 33 -9.53 20.89 17.04
CA ASP A 33 -10.34 21.58 18.02
C ASP A 33 -11.58 22.19 17.35
N ILE A 34 -12.72 22.09 18.02
CA ILE A 34 -13.95 22.79 17.65
C ILE A 34 -14.13 23.89 18.68
N ASN A 35 -14.04 25.16 18.27
CA ASN A 35 -14.14 26.33 19.15
C ASN A 35 -13.17 26.28 20.35
N GLY A 36 -11.92 25.81 20.13
CA GLY A 36 -10.91 25.68 21.19
C GLY A 36 -11.11 24.51 22.15
N GLN A 37 -12.20 23.74 22.02
CA GLN A 37 -12.44 22.54 22.80
C GLN A 37 -12.02 21.28 22.05
N CYS A 38 -11.24 20.46 22.74
CA CYS A 38 -10.73 19.19 22.25
C CYS A 38 -11.82 18.13 22.33
N THR A 39 -12.26 17.61 21.19
CA THR A 39 -13.37 16.64 21.14
C THR A 39 -12.93 15.18 21.26
N LYS A 40 -11.62 14.90 21.31
CA LYS A 40 -11.10 13.55 21.47
C LYS A 40 -10.94 13.16 22.95
N LYS A 41 -11.33 11.92 23.27
CA LYS A 41 -11.29 11.35 24.63
C LYS A 41 -9.87 11.25 25.23
N ASP A 42 -8.85 11.28 24.39
CA ASP A 42 -7.44 11.15 24.75
C ASP A 42 -6.77 12.51 25.06
N GLN A 43 -7.50 13.63 24.97
CA GLN A 43 -6.99 15.01 25.13
C GLN A 43 -5.81 15.36 24.20
N SER A 44 -5.48 14.50 23.23
CA SER A 44 -4.29 14.69 22.39
C SER A 44 -4.48 15.81 21.38
N CYS A 45 -5.73 16.20 21.10
CA CYS A 45 -6.18 17.24 20.15
C CYS A 45 -5.48 17.22 18.79
N LYS A 46 -4.76 16.14 18.47
CA LYS A 46 -4.01 15.96 17.24
C LYS A 46 -4.83 15.08 16.31
N GLY A 47 -4.95 15.48 15.05
CA GLY A 47 -5.49 14.65 13.98
C GLY A 47 -4.69 13.36 13.74
N SER A 48 -5.04 12.60 12.70
CA SER A 48 -4.22 11.47 12.27
C SER A 48 -2.98 11.96 11.52
N GLU A 49 -1.80 11.55 11.95
CA GLU A 49 -0.56 11.77 11.20
C GLU A 49 -0.55 10.88 9.95
N ILE A 50 -0.09 11.42 8.83
CA ILE A 50 0.21 10.62 7.64
C ILE A 50 1.69 10.31 7.67
N ARG A 51 2.01 9.02 7.71
CA ARG A 51 3.38 8.51 7.77
C ARG A 51 3.77 7.92 6.44
N ASP A 52 5.04 8.06 6.09
CA ASP A 52 5.59 7.40 4.92
C ASP A 52 5.79 5.92 5.21
N SER A 53 5.46 5.07 4.24
CA SER A 53 5.70 3.63 4.36
C SER A 53 5.78 3.02 2.96
N ARG A 54 6.48 1.89 2.83
CA ARG A 54 6.55 1.16 1.56
C ARG A 54 5.16 0.78 1.05
N TYR A 55 4.22 0.53 1.96
CA TYR A 55 2.83 0.31 1.61
C TYR A 55 2.18 1.57 1.00
N ASN A 56 2.40 2.76 1.58
CA ASN A 56 1.87 4.01 1.03
C ASN A 56 2.46 4.35 -0.34
N ASP A 57 3.77 4.12 -0.53
CA ASP A 57 4.41 4.21 -1.85
C ASP A 57 3.72 3.27 -2.85
N MET A 58 3.51 2.01 -2.46
CA MET A 58 2.83 1.03 -3.31
C MET A 58 1.41 1.47 -3.66
N LYS A 59 0.64 2.03 -2.71
CA LYS A 59 -0.70 2.57 -2.98
C LYS A 59 -0.65 3.70 -4.01
N ALA A 60 0.28 4.63 -3.85
CA ALA A 60 0.47 5.74 -4.77
C ALA A 60 0.86 5.24 -6.16
N SER A 61 1.85 4.35 -6.26
CA SER A 61 2.32 3.77 -7.51
C SER A 61 1.22 2.98 -8.23
N MET A 62 0.47 2.14 -7.53
CA MET A 62 -0.65 1.39 -8.13
C MET A 62 -1.76 2.32 -8.63
N TYR A 63 -2.09 3.37 -7.88
CA TYR A 63 -3.10 4.34 -8.35
C TYR A 63 -2.62 5.11 -9.59
N LEU A 64 -1.37 5.54 -9.60
CA LEU A 64 -0.76 6.22 -10.75
C LEU A 64 -0.71 5.31 -11.97
N LEU A 65 -0.27 4.07 -11.82
CA LEU A 65 -0.16 3.08 -12.89
C LEU A 65 -1.53 2.73 -13.46
N GLY A 66 -2.52 2.47 -12.60
CA GLY A 66 -3.90 2.22 -13.02
C GLY A 66 -4.54 3.41 -13.76
N ASN A 67 -4.03 4.63 -13.55
CA ASN A 67 -4.45 5.85 -14.25
C ASN A 67 -3.63 6.13 -15.52
N ALA A 68 -2.37 5.68 -15.60
CA ALA A 68 -1.44 6.05 -16.66
C ALA A 68 -1.88 5.59 -18.05
N PHE A 69 -2.52 4.42 -18.15
CA PHE A 69 -2.90 3.81 -19.44
C PHE A 69 -4.33 4.14 -19.90
N ARG A 70 -4.85 5.32 -19.55
CA ARG A 70 -6.18 5.73 -19.99
C ARG A 70 -6.24 6.04 -21.47
N ILE A 71 -7.11 5.32 -22.18
CA ILE A 71 -7.52 5.67 -23.55
C ILE A 71 -8.39 6.95 -23.55
N ASN A 72 -9.22 7.16 -22.52
CA ASN A 72 -10.13 8.30 -22.45
C ASN A 72 -9.99 9.05 -21.12
N GLN A 73 -9.51 10.30 -21.20
CA GLN A 73 -9.28 11.18 -20.05
C GLN A 73 -10.56 11.80 -19.47
N THR A 74 -11.69 11.73 -20.17
CA THR A 74 -12.97 12.32 -19.71
C THR A 74 -13.64 11.52 -18.60
N LYS A 75 -13.30 10.22 -18.46
CA LYS A 75 -13.83 9.39 -17.38
C LYS A 75 -13.07 9.68 -16.08
N ALA A 76 -13.83 9.95 -15.02
CA ALA A 76 -13.28 10.13 -13.68
C ALA A 76 -12.41 8.94 -13.28
N PRO A 77 -11.28 9.17 -12.59
CA PRO A 77 -10.33 8.11 -12.30
C PRO A 77 -10.87 6.89 -11.61
N ASP A 78 -11.78 7.13 -10.68
CA ASP A 78 -12.41 6.13 -9.84
C ASP A 78 -13.34 5.18 -10.60
N ASN A 79 -13.72 5.55 -11.83
CA ASN A 79 -14.59 4.73 -12.65
C ASN A 79 -13.81 3.72 -13.51
N LEU A 80 -12.48 3.80 -13.55
CA LEU A 80 -11.68 2.82 -14.27
C LEU A 80 -11.70 1.44 -13.57
N PRO A 81 -11.78 0.34 -14.33
CA PRO A 81 -11.63 -1.00 -13.79
C PRO A 81 -10.31 -1.21 -13.03
N THR A 82 -9.19 -0.73 -13.57
CA THR A 82 -7.85 -0.80 -12.96
C THR A 82 -7.81 -0.11 -11.59
N VAL A 83 -8.32 1.12 -11.50
CA VAL A 83 -8.37 1.89 -10.24
C VAL A 83 -9.31 1.24 -9.23
N LYS A 84 -10.43 0.65 -9.68
CA LYS A 84 -11.34 -0.10 -8.80
C LYS A 84 -10.67 -1.36 -8.23
N ALA A 85 -9.94 -2.11 -9.05
CA ALA A 85 -9.18 -3.27 -8.60
C ALA A 85 -8.07 -2.86 -7.60
N ALA A 86 -7.33 -1.79 -7.87
CA ALA A 86 -6.35 -1.23 -6.94
C ALA A 86 -7.00 -0.83 -5.60
N LYS A 87 -8.15 -0.15 -5.63
CA LYS A 87 -8.90 0.21 -4.40
C LYS A 87 -9.41 -1.01 -3.63
N ALA A 88 -9.81 -2.08 -4.32
CA ALA A 88 -10.19 -3.33 -3.68
C ALA A 88 -8.99 -3.97 -2.96
N PHE A 89 -7.83 -3.99 -3.60
CA PHE A 89 -6.58 -4.44 -3.00
C PHE A 89 -6.22 -3.59 -1.75
N PHE A 90 -6.27 -2.26 -1.85
CA PHE A 90 -6.01 -1.35 -0.73
C PHE A 90 -6.92 -1.61 0.46
N LYS A 91 -8.19 -1.96 0.22
CA LYS A 91 -9.16 -2.22 1.28
C LYS A 91 -8.76 -3.43 2.13
N GLU A 92 -8.28 -4.50 1.52
CA GLU A 92 -7.85 -5.71 2.26
C GLU A 92 -6.54 -5.46 3.01
N MET A 93 -5.58 -4.78 2.37
CA MET A 93 -4.30 -4.43 3.01
C MET A 93 -4.46 -3.39 4.14
N ASP A 94 -5.39 -2.44 4.02
CA ASP A 94 -5.72 -1.49 5.10
C ASP A 94 -6.33 -2.19 6.32
N LYS A 95 -7.10 -3.28 6.12
CA LYS A 95 -7.58 -4.12 7.22
C LYS A 95 -6.42 -4.89 7.86
N MET A 96 -5.50 -5.41 7.05
CA MET A 96 -4.31 -6.11 7.53
C MET A 96 -3.43 -5.18 8.37
N GLU A 97 -3.15 -3.97 7.90
CA GLU A 97 -2.40 -2.95 8.65
C GLU A 97 -3.06 -2.66 10.01
N LYS A 98 -4.38 -2.49 10.06
CA LYS A 98 -5.14 -2.28 11.30
C LYS A 98 -5.02 -3.46 12.26
N ASN A 99 -4.97 -4.68 11.75
CA ASN A 99 -4.80 -5.87 12.56
C ASN A 99 -3.37 -5.98 13.13
N ILE A 100 -2.36 -5.65 12.33
CA ILE A 100 -0.95 -5.60 12.76
C ILE A 100 -0.76 -4.55 13.86
N LYS A 101 -1.39 -3.37 13.74
CA LYS A 101 -1.39 -2.32 14.78
C LYS A 101 -1.92 -2.82 16.13
N LYS A 102 -2.84 -3.77 16.13
CA LYS A 102 -3.41 -4.37 17.36
C LYS A 102 -2.49 -5.40 18.01
N LYS A 103 -1.33 -5.73 17.42
CA LYS A 103 -0.32 -6.67 17.94
C LYS A 103 -0.91 -8.02 18.36
N LYS A 104 -1.83 -8.56 17.56
CA LYS A 104 -2.39 -9.89 17.81
C LYS A 104 -1.33 -10.96 17.54
N THR A 105 -1.20 -11.93 18.45
CA THR A 105 -0.36 -13.11 18.26
C THR A 105 -1.10 -14.15 17.41
N LYS A 106 -0.42 -14.77 16.43
CA LYS A 106 -0.99 -15.79 15.51
C LYS A 106 -2.28 -15.34 14.82
N ASP A 107 -2.19 -14.24 14.09
CA ASP A 107 -3.35 -13.60 13.48
C ASP A 107 -3.76 -14.25 12.15
N LEU A 108 -4.54 -15.33 12.23
CA LEU A 108 -5.07 -16.04 11.07
C LEU A 108 -5.96 -15.16 10.18
N ASP A 109 -6.58 -14.10 10.74
CA ASP A 109 -7.38 -13.17 9.95
C ASP A 109 -6.49 -12.38 8.98
N SER A 110 -5.31 -11.92 9.44
CA SER A 110 -4.33 -11.23 8.60
C SER A 110 -3.76 -12.12 7.49
N VAL A 111 -3.69 -13.44 7.71
CA VAL A 111 -3.31 -14.40 6.65
C VAL A 111 -4.37 -14.45 5.57
N LYS A 112 -5.65 -14.56 5.94
CA LYS A 112 -6.78 -14.56 4.97
C LYS A 112 -6.88 -13.25 4.20
N LEU A 113 -6.67 -12.12 4.88
CA LEU A 113 -6.65 -10.80 4.24
C LEU A 113 -5.53 -10.73 3.19
N TYR A 114 -4.35 -11.29 3.51
CA TYR A 114 -3.23 -11.31 2.58
C TYR A 114 -3.47 -12.23 1.37
N THR A 115 -4.02 -13.44 1.57
CA THR A 115 -4.35 -14.34 0.44
C THR A 115 -5.39 -13.71 -0.48
N ASN A 116 -6.45 -13.13 0.08
CA ASN A 116 -7.46 -12.43 -0.71
C ASN A 116 -6.88 -11.22 -1.44
N ALA A 117 -5.93 -10.51 -0.82
CA ALA A 117 -5.23 -9.40 -1.46
C ALA A 117 -4.38 -9.88 -2.65
N LEU A 118 -3.75 -11.06 -2.59
CA LEU A 118 -3.02 -11.63 -3.72
C LEU A 118 -3.97 -11.94 -4.90
N ASP A 119 -5.12 -12.56 -4.64
CA ASP A 119 -6.10 -12.86 -5.70
C ASP A 119 -6.60 -11.57 -6.40
N ILE A 120 -6.82 -10.50 -5.62
CA ILE A 120 -7.21 -9.19 -6.18
C ILE A 120 -6.03 -8.53 -6.92
N LEU A 121 -4.80 -8.72 -6.44
CA LEU A 121 -3.61 -8.19 -7.10
C LEU A 121 -3.43 -8.81 -8.49
N ASP A 122 -3.64 -10.12 -8.64
CA ASP A 122 -3.60 -10.78 -9.94
C ASP A 122 -4.63 -10.16 -10.90
N THR A 123 -5.87 -9.94 -10.43
CA THR A 123 -6.89 -9.25 -11.22
C THR A 123 -6.47 -7.82 -11.63
N TYR A 124 -5.76 -7.10 -10.75
CA TYR A 124 -5.22 -5.78 -11.07
C TYR A 124 -4.11 -5.86 -12.12
N LEU A 125 -3.21 -6.84 -12.00
CA LEU A 125 -2.11 -7.06 -12.94
C LEU A 125 -2.60 -7.50 -14.32
N ASP A 126 -3.68 -8.27 -14.40
CA ASP A 126 -4.31 -8.60 -15.69
C ASP A 126 -4.88 -7.36 -16.40
N LEU A 127 -5.37 -6.38 -15.63
CA LEU A 127 -5.95 -5.14 -16.18
C LEU A 127 -4.90 -4.09 -16.54
N VAL A 128 -3.74 -4.13 -15.89
CA VAL A 128 -2.60 -3.29 -16.21
C VAL A 128 -1.75 -4.10 -17.17
N GLU A 129 -1.92 -3.90 -18.47
CA GLU A 129 -1.10 -4.56 -19.50
C GLU A 129 0.39 -4.38 -19.19
N LEU A 130 0.99 -5.38 -18.55
CA LEU A 130 2.42 -5.47 -18.37
C LEU A 130 3.01 -6.15 -19.60
N PRO A 131 4.20 -5.71 -20.07
CA PRO A 131 4.89 -6.42 -21.13
C PRO A 131 5.00 -7.91 -20.76
N PRO A 132 4.82 -8.83 -21.72
CA PRO A 132 4.94 -10.26 -21.45
C PRO A 132 6.29 -10.53 -20.78
N THR A 133 6.30 -11.28 -19.68
CA THR A 133 7.53 -11.68 -18.99
C THR A 133 8.49 -12.44 -19.91
N ASP A 134 7.91 -13.09 -20.91
CA ASP A 134 8.57 -13.97 -21.86
C ASP A 134 9.23 -13.20 -23.02
N SER A 135 9.11 -11.87 -23.02
CA SER A 135 9.68 -10.99 -24.05
C SER A 135 11.21 -10.84 -23.97
N GLY A 136 11.87 -11.56 -23.05
CA GLY A 136 13.32 -11.45 -22.81
C GLY A 136 13.76 -10.14 -22.13
N ASN A 137 12.82 -9.22 -21.89
CA ASN A 137 13.08 -7.93 -21.24
C ASN A 137 13.26 -8.05 -19.71
N TYR A 138 12.95 -9.21 -19.13
CA TYR A 138 12.99 -9.47 -17.68
C TYR A 138 14.06 -10.47 -17.26
N ASP A 139 14.94 -10.88 -18.17
CA ASP A 139 15.98 -11.90 -17.93
C ASP A 139 17.15 -11.39 -17.07
N GLN A 140 17.16 -10.10 -16.74
CA GLN A 140 18.20 -9.47 -15.92
C GLN A 140 17.70 -9.29 -14.48
N GLU A 141 18.54 -9.62 -13.50
CA GLU A 141 18.24 -9.31 -12.09
C GLU A 141 18.00 -7.80 -11.93
N PHE A 142 16.84 -7.45 -11.35
CA PHE A 142 16.50 -6.07 -11.07
C PHE A 142 17.51 -5.45 -10.11
N ASP A 143 18.23 -4.42 -10.55
CA ASP A 143 19.22 -3.73 -9.69
C ASP A 143 18.50 -2.99 -8.55
N THR A 144 18.64 -3.52 -7.34
CA THR A 144 18.10 -2.92 -6.12
C THR A 144 18.93 -1.74 -5.61
N LYS A 145 20.06 -1.42 -6.26
CA LYS A 145 20.85 -0.23 -5.98
C LYS A 145 20.24 0.96 -6.71
N VAL A 146 19.36 1.68 -6.02
CA VAL A 146 18.87 2.98 -6.48
C VAL A 146 20.05 3.92 -6.81
N GLY A 147 20.02 4.50 -8.02
CA GLY A 147 20.65 5.80 -8.30
C GLY A 147 22.12 5.82 -8.76
N ARG A 148 22.61 4.87 -9.57
CA ARG A 148 23.95 5.06 -10.15
C ARG A 148 23.98 6.06 -11.32
N PHE A 149 22.89 6.21 -12.07
CA PHE A 149 22.79 7.19 -13.16
C PHE A 149 21.38 7.75 -13.30
N SER A 150 21.25 9.08 -13.30
CA SER A 150 19.97 9.81 -13.39
C SER A 150 19.47 10.05 -14.81
N ARG A 151 20.04 9.40 -15.84
CA ARG A 151 19.62 9.62 -17.24
C ARG A 151 19.70 8.36 -18.07
N ILE A 152 18.59 8.08 -18.76
CA ILE A 152 18.58 7.39 -20.05
C ILE A 152 19.16 8.41 -21.05
N THR A 153 20.35 8.12 -21.57
CA THR A 153 20.89 8.74 -22.80
C THR A 153 20.61 7.85 -23.97
#